data_AF-A0A7V3W473-F1
#
_entry.id   AF-A0A7V3W473-F1
#
_cell.length_a   1.000
_cell.length_b   1.000
_cell.length_c   1.000
_cell.angle_alpha   90.00
_cell.angle_beta   90.00
_cell.angle_gamma   90.00
#
_symmetry.space_group_name_H-M   'P 1'
#
loop_
_entity.id
_entity.type
_entity.pdbx_description
1 polymer ?
#
loop_
_entity_poly.entity_id
_entity_poly.type
_entity_poly.pdbx_seq_one_letter_code
_entity_poly.pdbx_strand_id
1 'polypeptide(L)'
;MTAENAKARNRGGFFYPLAGIILVWAIFLPGVFTGQSALAGLLEHDVGFQWIPFKEYARWAFALGYFPLWCPYLFAGMPFLAFSHTGLLYPPGWLLWIFNYAKAVNFY
;
A
#
# COMPACT_ATOMS: atom_id res chain seq x y z
N MET A 1 -0.63 19.32 48.76
CA MET A 1 -0.49 19.06 47.32
C MET A 1 -1.43 17.92 46.96
N THR A 2 -2.61 18.25 46.45
CA THR A 2 -3.76 17.35 46.31
C THR A 2 -3.74 16.58 44.98
N ALA A 3 -4.25 15.33 45.01
CA ALA A 3 -4.29 14.38 43.91
C ALA A 3 -5.02 14.86 42.63
N GLU A 4 -5.77 15.96 42.71
CA GLU A 4 -6.43 16.63 41.58
C GLU A 4 -5.44 17.11 40.51
N ASN A 5 -4.27 17.61 40.92
CA ASN A 5 -3.28 18.18 39.99
C ASN A 5 -2.55 17.14 39.15
N ALA A 6 -2.58 15.86 39.54
CA ALA A 6 -2.00 14.77 38.75
C ALA A 6 -2.89 14.35 37.57
N LYS A 7 -4.21 14.51 37.70
CA LYS A 7 -5.19 14.07 36.69
C LYS A 7 -5.35 15.07 35.54
N ALA A 8 -5.06 16.35 35.78
CA ALA A 8 -5.13 17.41 34.78
C ALA A 8 -3.93 17.42 33.80
N ARG A 9 -2.78 16.87 34.21
CA ARG A 9 -1.52 16.95 33.45
C ARG A 9 -1.49 16.08 32.18
N ASN A 10 -2.41 15.12 32.03
CA ASN A 10 -2.29 14.06 31.03
C ASN A 10 -3.40 14.03 29.96
N ARG A 11 -4.28 15.05 29.91
CA ARG A 11 -5.39 15.09 28.95
C ARG A 11 -5.00 15.57 27.55
N GLY A 12 -3.89 16.29 27.42
CA GLY A 12 -3.38 16.81 26.13
C GLY A 12 -2.33 15.93 25.44
N GLY A 13 -1.83 14.89 26.10
CA GLY A 13 -0.68 14.11 25.62
C GLY A 13 -0.94 13.32 24.33
N PHE A 14 -2.20 12.94 24.09
CA PHE A 14 -2.61 12.18 22.89
C PHE A 14 -3.23 13.04 21.79
N PHE A 15 -3.58 14.30 22.07
CA PHE A 15 -4.25 15.16 21.10
C PHE A 15 -3.33 15.53 19.93
N TYR A 16 -2.10 15.95 20.24
CA TYR A 16 -1.11 16.33 19.24
C TYR A 16 -0.67 15.18 18.31
N PRO A 17 -0.37 13.95 18.80
CA PRO A 17 -0.05 12.85 17.89
C PRO A 17 -1.24 12.41 17.04
N LEU A 18 -2.47 12.41 17.58
CA LEU A 18 -3.67 12.10 16.80
C LEU A 18 -3.94 13.16 15.73
N ALA A 19 -3.84 14.44 16.09
CA ALA A 19 -3.98 15.54 15.14
C ALA A 19 -2.90 15.48 14.05
N GLY A 20 -1.66 15.11 14.40
CA GLY A 20 -0.57 14.89 13.45
C GLY A 20 -0.86 13.74 12.49
N ILE A 21 -1.34 12.59 12.98
CA ILE A 21 -1.75 11.46 12.13
C ILE A 21 -2.87 11.89 11.19
N ILE A 22 -3.92 12.54 11.71
CA ILE A 22 -5.05 13.02 10.89
C ILE A 22 -4.56 14.00 9.81
N LEU A 23 -3.66 14.92 10.15
CA LEU A 23 -3.12 15.89 9.21
C LEU A 23 -2.32 15.21 8.09
N VAL A 24 -1.48 14.22 8.43
CA VAL A 24 -0.72 13.44 7.45
C VAL A 24 -1.66 12.73 6.49
N TRP A 25 -2.65 12.00 7.01
CA TRP A 25 -3.62 11.27 6.19
C TRP A 25 -4.53 12.20 5.36
N ALA A 26 -4.86 13.39 5.87
CA ALA A 26 -5.71 14.35 5.18
C ALA A 26 -5.14 14.82 3.84
N ILE A 27 -3.81 14.81 3.68
CA ILE A 27 -3.13 15.17 2.42
C ILE A 27 -3.39 14.12 1.32
N PHE A 28 -3.52 12.84 1.69
CA PHE A 28 -3.71 11.73 0.76
C PHE A 28 -5.19 11.46 0.43
N LEU A 29 -6.12 11.88 1.30
CA LEU A 29 -7.57 11.64 1.12
C LEU A 29 -8.13 12.16 -0.21
N PRO A 30 -7.81 13.37 -0.70
CA PRO A 30 -8.32 13.83 -1.99
C PRO A 30 -7.96 12.88 -3.14
N GLY A 31 -6.74 12.35 -3.17
CA GLY A 31 -6.29 11.41 -4.21
C GLY A 31 -7.09 10.11 -4.24
N VAL A 32 -7.56 9.65 -3.08
CA VAL A 32 -8.45 8.47 -2.99
C VAL A 32 -9.80 8.72 -3.69
N PHE A 33 -10.36 9.93 -3.58
CA PHE A 33 -11.69 10.26 -4.09
C PHE A 33 -11.71 10.88 -5.48
N THR A 34 -10.64 11.54 -5.93
CA THR A 34 -10.56 12.14 -7.27
C THR A 34 -10.27 11.12 -8.38
N GLY A 35 -9.94 9.87 -8.01
CA GLY A 35 -9.56 8.83 -8.97
C GLY A 35 -8.21 9.09 -9.64
N GLN A 36 -7.48 10.12 -9.21
CA GLN A 36 -6.11 10.38 -9.61
C GLN A 36 -5.19 9.38 -8.91
N SER A 37 -4.22 8.84 -9.62
CA SER A 37 -3.16 8.06 -8.98
C SER A 37 -2.20 9.04 -8.29
N ALA A 38 -1.75 8.72 -7.07
CA ALA A 38 -0.65 9.39 -6.40
C ALA A 38 0.66 9.34 -7.21
N LEU A 39 0.71 8.45 -8.20
CA LEU A 39 1.78 8.36 -9.19
C LEU A 39 1.52 9.38 -10.29
N ALA A 40 2.21 10.52 -10.23
CA ALA A 40 2.36 11.38 -11.39
C ALA A 40 3.04 10.58 -12.51
N GLY A 41 2.46 10.60 -13.73
CA GLY A 41 3.01 9.86 -14.87
C GLY A 41 3.12 8.36 -14.61
N LEU A 42 1.99 7.63 -14.72
CA LEU A 42 1.94 6.16 -14.59
C LEU A 42 2.93 5.41 -15.50
N LEU A 43 3.58 6.06 -16.45
CA LEU A 43 4.55 5.48 -17.38
C LEU A 43 5.93 6.16 -17.34
N GLU A 44 6.21 6.99 -16.34
CA GLU A 44 7.49 7.71 -16.24
C GLU A 44 8.41 7.13 -15.14
N HIS A 45 7.85 6.27 -14.29
CA HIS A 45 8.54 5.70 -13.14
C HIS A 45 8.46 4.16 -13.12
N ASP A 46 9.28 3.56 -12.26
CA ASP A 46 9.30 2.11 -12.00
C ASP A 46 7.91 1.56 -11.65
N VAL A 47 7.05 2.37 -11.03
CA VAL A 47 5.67 1.96 -10.72
C VAL A 47 4.86 1.60 -11.95
N GLY A 48 5.09 2.31 -13.05
CA GLY A 48 4.48 2.04 -14.35
C GLY A 48 4.97 0.78 -15.03
N PHE A 49 6.28 0.70 -15.19
CA PHE A 49 6.91 -0.36 -16.00
C PHE A 49 7.12 -1.66 -15.23
N GLN A 50 7.17 -1.60 -13.90
CA GLN A 50 7.54 -2.72 -13.06
C GLN A 50 6.40 -3.11 -12.12
N TRP A 51 5.97 -2.20 -11.25
CA TRP A 51 5.05 -2.58 -10.16
C TRP A 51 3.62 -2.87 -10.61
N ILE A 52 3.05 -2.08 -11.53
CA ILE A 52 1.73 -2.35 -12.10
C ILE A 52 1.72 -3.72 -12.81
N PRO A 53 2.63 -4.03 -13.75
CA PRO A 53 2.69 -5.34 -14.40
C PRO A 53 2.88 -6.51 -13.43
N PHE A 54 3.72 -6.35 -12.39
CA PHE A 54 3.94 -7.42 -11.41
C PHE A 54 2.68 -7.74 -10.62
N LYS A 55 1.92 -6.71 -10.23
CA LYS A 55 0.66 -6.89 -9.50
C LYS A 55 -0.40 -7.54 -10.38
N GLU A 56 -0.45 -7.16 -11.65
CA GLU A 56 -1.34 -7.78 -12.62
C GLU A 56 -1.00 -9.25 -12.89
N TYR A 57 0.30 -9.58 -12.99
CA TYR A 57 0.75 -10.97 -13.09
C TYR A 57 0.34 -11.81 -11.86
N ALA A 58 0.51 -11.27 -10.64
CA ALA A 58 0.09 -11.97 -9.43
C ALA A 58 -1.43 -12.22 -9.44
N ARG A 59 -2.24 -11.20 -9.77
CA ARG A 59 -3.70 -11.32 -9.91
C ARG A 59 -4.09 -12.40 -10.92
N TRP A 60 -3.43 -12.41 -12.08
CA TRP A 60 -3.67 -13.41 -13.13
C TRP A 60 -3.29 -14.83 -12.69
N ALA A 61 -2.15 -15.00 -12.02
CA ALA A 61 -1.72 -16.29 -11.47
C ALA A 61 -2.76 -16.88 -10.51
N PHE A 62 -3.26 -16.07 -9.56
CA PHE A 62 -4.31 -16.48 -8.64
C PHE A 62 -5.63 -16.78 -9.35
N ALA A 63 -6.01 -15.97 -10.35
CA ALA A 63 -7.21 -16.22 -11.16
C ALA A 63 -7.13 -17.55 -11.94
N LEU A 64 -5.92 -17.99 -12.30
CA LEU A 64 -5.65 -19.28 -12.92
C LEU A 64 -5.44 -20.42 -11.90
N GLY A 65 -5.54 -20.14 -10.60
CA GLY A 65 -5.47 -21.15 -9.55
C GLY A 65 -4.06 -21.61 -9.19
N TYR A 66 -3.02 -20.84 -9.51
CA TYR A 66 -1.65 -21.16 -9.09
C TYR A 66 -0.99 -20.02 -8.32
N PHE A 67 -0.08 -20.38 -7.42
CA PHE A 67 0.67 -19.42 -6.63
C PHE A 67 1.89 -18.91 -7.43
N PRO A 68 2.10 -17.59 -7.60
CA PRO A 68 3.13 -17.03 -8.48
C PRO A 68 4.55 -17.12 -7.87
N LEU A 69 5.14 -18.31 -7.88
CA LEU A 69 6.53 -18.52 -7.45
C LEU A 69 7.55 -18.02 -8.49
N TRP A 70 7.23 -18.18 -9.78
CA TRP A 70 8.12 -17.91 -10.90
C TRP A 70 7.37 -17.20 -12.03
N CYS A 71 7.87 -16.03 -12.47
CA CYS A 71 7.28 -15.29 -13.59
C CYS A 71 8.02 -15.67 -14.89
N PRO A 72 7.35 -16.27 -15.89
CA PRO A 72 7.99 -16.68 -17.14
C PRO A 72 8.17 -15.52 -18.13
N TYR A 73 7.55 -14.37 -17.89
CA TYR A 73 7.48 -13.26 -18.85
C TYR A 73 8.64 -12.27 -18.76
N LEU A 74 9.50 -12.41 -17.75
CA LEU A 74 10.65 -11.53 -17.53
C LEU A 74 11.93 -12.32 -17.74
N PHE A 75 12.80 -11.83 -18.63
CA PHE A 75 14.06 -12.49 -18.98
C PHE A 75 13.84 -13.96 -19.40
N ALA A 76 14.68 -14.89 -18.93
CA ALA A 76 14.48 -16.34 -19.07
C ALA A 76 13.60 -16.92 -17.93
N GLY A 77 12.83 -16.05 -17.29
CA GLY A 77 12.11 -16.31 -16.06
C GLY A 77 12.74 -15.60 -14.85
N MET A 78 11.88 -15.14 -13.94
CA MET A 78 12.28 -14.43 -12.72
C MET A 78 11.71 -15.16 -11.48
N PRO A 79 12.51 -15.33 -10.40
CA PRO A 79 12.01 -15.86 -9.14
C PRO A 79 11.09 -14.83 -8.46
N PHE A 80 9.82 -14.80 -8.90
CA PHE A 80 8.86 -13.74 -8.62
C PHE A 80 8.64 -13.56 -7.12
N LEU A 81 8.38 -14.64 -6.38
CA LEU A 81 8.16 -14.58 -4.94
C LEU A 81 9.43 -14.17 -4.17
N ALA A 82 10.61 -14.64 -4.61
CA ALA A 82 11.87 -14.42 -3.89
C ALA A 82 12.49 -13.03 -4.13
N PHE A 83 11.97 -12.26 -5.08
CA PHE A 83 12.47 -10.91 -5.36
C PHE A 83 11.89 -9.88 -4.38
N SER A 84 10.73 -9.29 -4.70
CA SER A 84 10.12 -8.21 -3.91
C SER A 84 8.62 -8.44 -3.66
N HIS A 85 8.13 -9.67 -3.87
CA HIS A 85 6.70 -10.01 -3.80
C HIS A 85 6.36 -10.88 -2.59
N THR A 86 7.16 -10.84 -1.51
CA THR A 86 6.86 -11.58 -0.27
C THR A 86 5.59 -11.10 0.42
N GLY A 87 5.10 -9.90 0.10
CA GLY A 87 3.76 -9.43 0.47
C GLY A 87 2.64 -10.38 0.06
N LEU A 88 2.89 -11.28 -0.90
CA LEU A 88 1.99 -12.38 -1.25
C LEU A 88 1.69 -13.37 -0.12
N LEU A 89 2.55 -13.44 0.89
CA LEU A 89 2.42 -14.37 2.00
C LEU A 89 1.58 -13.82 3.15
N TYR A 90 1.18 -12.54 3.09
CA TYR A 90 0.49 -11.85 4.18
C TYR A 90 -0.92 -11.43 3.77
N PRO A 91 -1.97 -11.73 4.56
CA PRO A 91 -3.35 -11.41 4.22
C PRO A 91 -3.62 -9.94 3.81
N PRO A 92 -3.00 -8.91 4.43
CA PRO A 92 -3.16 -7.53 3.96
C PRO A 92 -2.68 -7.32 2.51
N GLY A 93 -1.64 -8.04 2.09
CA GLY A 93 -1.12 -7.98 0.73
C GLY A 93 -2.12 -8.53 -0.30
N TRP A 94 -3.00 -9.44 0.10
CA TRP A 94 -4.00 -10.07 -0.77
C TRP A 94 -5.04 -9.06 -1.24
N LEU A 95 -5.40 -8.10 -0.38
CA LEU A 95 -6.30 -7.00 -0.72
C LEU A 95 -5.78 -6.20 -1.92
N LEU A 96 -4.45 -6.04 -2.04
CA LEU A 96 -3.82 -5.30 -3.12
C LEU A 96 -3.91 -5.99 -4.49
N TRP A 97 -4.33 -7.27 -4.58
CA TRP A 97 -4.56 -7.96 -5.87
C TRP A 97 -6.03 -7.93 -6.29
N ILE A 98 -6.92 -7.69 -5.33
CA ILE A 98 -8.35 -7.58 -5.57
C ILE A 98 -8.68 -6.19 -6.14
N PHE A 99 -7.96 -5.16 -5.71
CA PHE A 99 -8.15 -3.78 -6.18
C PHE A 99 -7.23 -3.44 -7.35
N ASN A 100 -7.67 -2.52 -8.21
CA ASN A 100 -6.82 -1.95 -9.26
C ASN A 100 -5.59 -1.28 -8.63
N TYR A 101 -4.39 -1.77 -8.93
CA TYR A 101 -3.17 -1.33 -8.28
C TYR A 101 -2.91 0.18 -8.45
N ALA A 102 -3.20 0.76 -9.62
CA ALA A 102 -3.04 2.19 -9.86
C ALA A 102 -3.94 3.06 -8.96
N LYS A 103 -5.00 2.49 -8.37
CA LYS A 103 -5.82 3.14 -7.34
C LYS A 103 -5.41 2.72 -5.92
N ALA A 104 -4.97 1.47 -5.75
CA ALA A 104 -4.57 0.92 -4.46
C ALA A 104 -3.36 1.66 -3.86
N VAL A 105 -2.46 2.19 -4.69
CA VAL A 105 -1.34 3.03 -4.25
C VAL A 105 -1.77 4.31 -3.52
N ASN A 106 -3.00 4.78 -3.68
CA ASN A 106 -3.49 5.95 -2.93
C ASN A 106 -3.74 5.64 -1.44
N PHE A 107 -3.72 4.37 -1.03
CA PHE A 107 -3.89 3.92 0.35
C PHE A 107 -2.56 3.65 1.08
N TYR A 108 -1.43 3.87 0.42
CA TYR A 108 -0.09 3.57 0.93
C TYR A 108 0.77 4.84 0.93
#